data_AF-A0AAW0DSP8-F1
#
_entry.id   AF-A0AAW0DSP8-F1
#
_cell.length_a   1.000
_cell.length_b   1.000
_cell.length_c   1.000
_cell.angle_alpha   90.00
_cell.angle_beta   90.00
_cell.angle_gamma   90.00
#
_symmetry.space_group_name_H-M   'P 1'
#
loop_
_entity.id
_entity.type
_entity.pdbx_description
1 polymer ?
#
loop_
_entity_poly.entity_id
_entity_poly.type
_entity_poly.pdbx_seq_one_letter_code
_entity_poly.pdbx_strand_id
1 'polypeptide(L)'
;MLKTQINQLLALALCAVGSANALPNTNTKEFPEVIPGPGLPSLASLNLTSAELYQRVPSPEVVKGLERRFDLICNEVPQCSVSDATACFNFLTALGQQACTVPGPVGASSTFCTAGGCHWFGGNLKQGGGSVSSFCSDVATGGASVIFGCTQSNNLVSGANAANGNGDLIVTISSES
;
A
#
# COMPACT_ATOMS: atom_id res chain seq x y z
N MET A 1 72.54 -19.75 57.25
CA MET A 1 72.09 -18.59 58.06
C MET A 1 71.39 -17.60 57.13
N LEU A 2 70.15 -17.24 57.48
CA LEU A 2 69.37 -16.02 57.15
C LEU A 2 69.19 -15.60 55.67
N LYS A 3 67.96 -15.66 55.12
CA LYS A 3 66.91 -14.59 55.07
C LYS A 3 67.26 -13.48 54.03
N THR A 4 66.42 -12.94 53.15
CA THR A 4 64.96 -12.90 52.97
C THR A 4 64.68 -11.88 51.83
N GLN A 5 63.85 -12.23 50.82
CA GLN A 5 62.86 -11.38 50.09
C GLN A 5 63.40 -10.20 49.22
N ILE A 6 62.80 -9.61 48.18
CA ILE A 6 61.49 -9.56 47.47
C ILE A 6 61.81 -8.71 46.21
N ASN A 7 61.27 -8.91 45.00
CA ASN A 7 59.98 -8.34 44.62
C ASN A 7 59.51 -8.82 43.23
N GLN A 8 58.21 -9.09 43.16
CA GLN A 8 57.44 -9.49 41.99
C GLN A 8 57.11 -8.27 41.11
N LEU A 9 56.97 -8.48 39.80
CA LEU A 9 56.12 -7.65 38.95
C LEU A 9 55.34 -8.58 38.00
N LEU A 10 54.09 -8.82 38.39
CA LEU A 10 53.06 -9.52 37.65
C LEU A 10 52.24 -8.46 36.90
N ALA A 11 52.21 -8.49 35.58
CA ALA A 11 51.31 -7.65 34.78
C ALA A 11 50.26 -8.55 34.13
N LEU A 12 49.06 -8.64 34.74
CA LEU A 12 47.87 -9.18 34.08
C LEU A 12 47.23 -8.07 33.25
N ALA A 13 47.25 -8.23 31.93
CA ALA A 13 46.43 -7.43 31.02
C ALA A 13 45.00 -7.99 31.01
N LEU A 14 44.04 -7.22 31.52
CA LEU A 14 42.62 -7.54 31.51
C LEU A 14 42.02 -7.05 30.17
N CYS A 15 41.77 -7.96 29.22
CA CYS A 15 40.97 -7.66 28.04
C CYS A 15 39.49 -7.65 28.43
N ALA A 16 38.93 -6.46 28.69
CA ALA A 16 37.49 -6.30 28.80
C ALA A 16 36.86 -6.36 27.40
N VAL A 17 36.34 -7.52 27.02
CA VAL A 17 35.40 -7.64 25.90
C VAL A 17 34.07 -7.04 26.33
N GLY A 18 33.81 -5.81 25.88
CA GLY A 18 32.50 -5.18 26.04
C GLY A 18 31.49 -5.86 25.12
N SER A 19 30.60 -6.67 25.68
CA SER A 19 29.41 -7.16 24.98
C SER A 19 28.45 -5.98 24.76
N ALA A 20 28.41 -5.45 23.55
CA ALA A 20 27.37 -4.52 23.14
C ALA A 20 26.05 -5.31 23.01
N ASN A 21 25.24 -5.32 24.06
CA ASN A 21 23.85 -5.74 23.96
C ASN A 21 23.10 -4.64 23.19
N ALA A 22 22.88 -4.84 21.90
CA ALA A 22 21.90 -4.06 21.16
C ALA A 22 20.53 -4.31 21.79
N LEU A 23 19.97 -3.28 22.43
CA LEU A 23 18.60 -3.32 22.95
C LEU A 23 17.64 -3.43 21.74
N PRO A 24 16.66 -4.35 21.77
CA PRO A 24 15.61 -4.36 20.77
C PRO A 24 14.82 -3.05 20.89
N ASN A 25 14.86 -2.23 19.84
CA ASN A 25 14.05 -1.03 19.74
C ASN A 25 12.60 -1.44 19.44
N THR A 26 11.77 -1.57 20.46
CA THR A 26 10.40 -2.09 20.38
C THR A 26 9.35 -1.05 19.93
N ASN A 27 9.73 -0.10 19.07
CA ASN A 27 8.82 0.95 18.59
C ASN A 27 8.86 1.18 17.07
N THR A 28 9.18 0.16 16.27
CA THR A 28 8.89 0.19 14.83
C THR A 28 7.52 -0.43 14.59
N LYS A 29 6.50 0.40 14.36
CA LYS A 29 5.23 -0.06 13.81
C LYS A 29 5.52 -0.71 12.45
N GLU A 30 5.42 -2.03 12.38
CA GLU A 30 5.59 -2.76 11.12
C GLU A 30 4.37 -2.50 10.25
N PHE A 31 4.61 -1.92 9.07
CA PHE A 31 3.58 -1.71 8.05
C PHE A 31 3.75 -2.79 6.99
N PRO A 32 2.66 -3.45 6.54
CA PRO A 32 2.74 -4.36 5.41
C PRO A 32 3.35 -3.67 4.19
N GLU A 33 4.07 -4.43 3.37
CA GLU A 33 4.58 -3.90 2.12
C GLU A 33 3.44 -3.57 1.16
N VAL A 34 3.50 -2.38 0.54
CA VAL A 34 2.63 -2.07 -0.61
C VAL A 34 3.32 -2.62 -1.86
N ILE A 35 2.70 -3.61 -2.48
CA ILE A 35 3.19 -4.34 -3.64
C ILE A 35 2.51 -3.77 -4.89
N PRO A 36 3.24 -3.09 -5.79
CA PRO A 36 2.69 -2.63 -7.06
C PRO A 36 2.22 -3.77 -7.96
N GLY A 37 1.14 -3.52 -8.71
CA GLY A 37 0.66 -4.44 -9.72
C GLY A 37 1.63 -4.58 -10.91
N PRO A 38 1.49 -5.63 -11.74
CA PRO A 38 2.34 -5.85 -12.89
C PRO A 38 2.44 -4.63 -13.82
N GLY A 39 3.66 -4.24 -14.17
CA GLY A 39 3.94 -3.11 -15.07
C GLY A 39 3.94 -1.73 -14.40
N LEU A 40 3.60 -1.62 -13.11
CA LEU A 40 3.72 -0.37 -12.37
C LEU A 40 5.09 -0.22 -11.68
N PRO A 41 5.57 1.02 -11.46
CA PRO A 41 6.85 1.27 -10.80
C PRO A 41 6.90 0.71 -9.37
N SER A 42 8.07 0.29 -8.93
CA SER A 42 8.30 -0.12 -7.54
C SER A 42 8.33 1.09 -6.59
N LEU A 43 8.06 0.88 -5.29
CA LEU A 43 8.19 1.96 -4.29
C LEU A 43 9.59 2.56 -4.28
N ALA A 44 10.62 1.72 -4.35
CA ALA A 44 12.01 2.15 -4.37
C ALA A 44 12.32 3.07 -5.57
N SER A 45 11.75 2.80 -6.75
CA SER A 45 11.93 3.66 -7.93
C SER A 45 11.31 5.05 -7.79
N LEU A 46 10.35 5.19 -6.87
CA LEU A 46 9.65 6.44 -6.56
C LEU A 46 10.21 7.13 -5.31
N ASN A 47 11.25 6.57 -4.67
CA ASN A 47 11.74 7.00 -3.36
C ASN A 47 10.63 7.02 -2.28
N LEU A 48 9.77 6.00 -2.28
CA LEU A 48 8.70 5.83 -1.31
C LEU A 48 8.96 4.60 -0.44
N THR A 49 8.42 4.65 0.78
CA THR A 49 8.36 3.52 1.71
C THR A 49 6.91 3.19 2.06
N SER A 50 6.65 1.93 2.41
CA SER A 50 5.31 1.53 2.87
C SER A 50 4.86 2.34 4.08
N ALA A 51 5.75 2.62 5.03
CA ALA A 51 5.42 3.43 6.21
C ALA A 51 4.86 4.81 5.86
N GLU A 52 5.43 5.49 4.87
CA GLU A 52 4.92 6.78 4.39
C GLU A 52 3.53 6.65 3.75
N LEU A 53 3.28 5.55 3.03
CA LEU A 53 1.99 5.29 2.40
C LEU A 53 0.88 5.00 3.40
N TYR A 54 1.18 4.39 4.55
CA TYR A 54 0.21 4.13 5.61
C TYR A 54 -0.07 5.35 6.51
N GLN A 55 0.81 6.35 6.51
CA GLN A 55 0.69 7.53 7.39
C GLN A 55 -0.06 8.70 6.75
N ARG A 56 -0.25 8.68 5.43
CA ARG A 56 -0.98 9.72 4.70
C ARG A 56 -2.49 9.44 4.73
N VAL A 57 -3.28 10.40 5.18
CA VAL A 57 -4.74 10.30 5.19
C VAL A 57 -5.30 10.96 3.93
N PRO A 58 -6.22 10.30 3.18
CA PRO A 58 -6.86 10.90 2.01
C PRO A 58 -7.68 12.15 2.41
N SER A 59 -7.57 13.24 1.65
CA SER A 59 -8.43 14.41 1.84
C SER A 59 -9.83 14.16 1.26
N PRO A 60 -10.92 14.47 1.98
CA PRO A 60 -12.30 14.35 1.46
C PRO A 60 -12.62 15.25 0.25
N GLU A 61 -11.78 16.26 -0.04
CA GLU A 61 -12.03 17.23 -1.13
C GLU A 61 -11.88 16.65 -2.55
N VAL A 62 -11.47 15.39 -2.68
CA VAL A 62 -11.14 14.73 -3.96
C VAL A 62 -12.37 14.37 -4.81
N VAL A 63 -13.60 14.57 -4.31
CA VAL A 63 -14.83 14.11 -5.00
C VAL A 63 -15.62 15.29 -5.58
N LYS A 64 -15.35 15.68 -6.84
CA LYS A 64 -16.18 16.64 -7.60
C LYS A 64 -16.47 16.18 -9.05
N GLY A 65 -17.72 15.77 -9.27
CA GLY A 65 -18.60 16.18 -10.37
C GLY A 65 -18.22 15.94 -11.83
N LEU A 66 -18.43 14.71 -12.32
CA LEU A 66 -18.81 14.40 -13.71
C LEU A 66 -19.89 13.29 -13.69
N GLU A 67 -20.76 13.21 -14.70
CA GLU A 67 -21.85 12.22 -14.77
C GLU A 67 -21.33 10.79 -14.65
N ARG A 68 -21.79 10.07 -13.62
CA ARG A 68 -21.42 8.69 -13.33
C ARG A 68 -22.08 7.74 -14.32
N ARG A 69 -21.30 6.97 -15.08
CA ARG A 69 -21.78 5.81 -15.86
C ARG A 69 -21.81 4.51 -15.04
N PHE A 70 -21.28 4.55 -13.82
CA PHE A 70 -21.26 3.43 -12.88
C PHE A 70 -21.59 3.96 -11.49
N ASP A 71 -22.53 3.32 -10.80
CA ASP A 71 -22.87 3.67 -9.44
C ASP A 71 -21.91 3.03 -8.44
N LEU A 72 -21.65 3.72 -7.34
CA LEU A 72 -20.86 3.17 -6.25
C LEU A 72 -21.54 1.89 -5.74
N ILE A 73 -20.80 0.79 -5.70
CA ILE A 73 -21.25 -0.49 -5.14
C ILE A 73 -20.48 -0.73 -3.85
N CYS A 74 -21.20 -0.99 -2.75
CA CYS A 74 -20.63 -1.42 -1.49
C CYS A 74 -20.92 -2.91 -1.29
N ASN A 75 -19.88 -3.68 -0.95
CA ASN A 75 -20.00 -5.12 -0.70
C ASN A 75 -19.90 -5.40 0.80
N GLU A 76 -20.65 -6.40 1.27
CA GLU A 76 -20.53 -6.87 2.66
C GLU A 76 -19.30 -7.75 2.88
N VAL A 77 -18.92 -8.55 1.88
CA VAL A 77 -17.76 -9.44 1.87
C VAL A 77 -17.28 -9.65 0.42
N PRO A 78 -16.00 -10.02 0.21
CA PRO A 78 -14.92 -10.10 1.18
C PRO A 78 -14.30 -8.71 1.41
N GLN A 79 -13.89 -8.39 2.65
CA GLN A 79 -13.48 -7.04 3.06
C GLN A 79 -12.03 -6.98 3.53
N CYS A 80 -11.36 -5.86 3.22
CA CYS A 80 -10.01 -5.57 3.69
C CYS A 80 -10.01 -4.40 4.69
N SER A 81 -8.89 -4.16 5.37
CA SER A 81 -8.79 -3.02 6.28
C SER A 81 -8.74 -1.69 5.52
N VAL A 82 -9.39 -0.65 6.05
CA VAL A 82 -9.32 0.71 5.49
C VAL A 82 -7.88 1.22 5.42
N SER A 83 -7.04 0.84 6.38
CA SER A 83 -5.64 1.23 6.42
C SER A 83 -4.86 0.67 5.22
N ASP A 84 -5.07 -0.60 4.89
CA ASP A 84 -4.44 -1.25 3.74
C ASP A 84 -4.94 -0.65 2.41
N ALA A 85 -6.26 -0.44 2.30
CA ALA A 85 -6.85 0.21 1.14
C ALA A 85 -6.28 1.63 0.94
N THR A 86 -6.10 2.37 2.03
CA THR A 86 -5.54 3.73 2.02
C THR A 86 -4.07 3.74 1.58
N ALA A 87 -3.27 2.76 1.99
CA ALA A 87 -1.88 2.66 1.54
C ALA A 87 -1.78 2.49 0.01
N CYS A 88 -2.67 1.65 -0.55
CA CYS A 88 -2.84 1.48 -1.98
C CYS A 88 -3.29 2.78 -2.68
N PHE A 89 -4.29 3.47 -2.13
CA PHE A 89 -4.71 4.80 -2.62
C PHE A 89 -3.54 5.79 -2.70
N ASN A 90 -2.72 5.87 -1.65
CA ASN A 90 -1.59 6.78 -1.59
C ASN A 90 -0.51 6.44 -2.62
N PHE A 91 -0.27 5.14 -2.87
CA PHE A 91 0.64 4.69 -3.92
C PHE A 91 0.15 5.12 -5.31
N LEU A 92 -1.12 4.83 -5.64
CA LEU A 92 -1.69 5.19 -6.94
C LEU A 92 -1.79 6.70 -7.14
N THR A 93 -2.01 7.46 -6.07
CA THR A 93 -1.96 8.93 -6.10
C THR A 93 -0.55 9.44 -6.39
N ALA A 94 0.48 8.85 -5.78
CA ALA A 94 1.88 9.23 -6.01
C ALA A 94 2.34 8.95 -7.46
N LEU A 95 1.74 7.98 -8.13
CA LEU A 95 1.97 7.70 -9.54
C LEU A 95 1.39 8.77 -10.49
N GLY A 96 0.39 9.54 -10.05
CA GLY A 96 -0.19 10.64 -10.83
C GLY A 96 -0.69 10.20 -12.20
N GLN A 97 -0.12 10.80 -13.26
CA GLN A 97 -0.50 10.58 -14.66
C GLN A 97 0.07 9.29 -15.28
N GLN A 98 0.77 8.44 -14.50
CA GLN A 98 1.12 7.10 -14.97
C GLN A 98 -0.16 6.34 -15.37
N ALA A 99 -0.10 5.61 -16.48
CA ALA A 99 -1.22 4.82 -16.96
C ALA A 99 -1.43 3.58 -16.08
N CYS A 100 -2.62 3.45 -15.50
CA CYS A 100 -3.14 2.25 -14.87
C CYS A 100 -4.04 1.55 -15.90
N THR A 101 -3.56 0.44 -16.46
CA THR A 101 -4.17 -0.22 -17.63
C THR A 101 -4.65 -1.62 -17.27
N VAL A 102 -5.84 -1.96 -17.74
CA VAL A 102 -6.35 -3.33 -17.75
C VAL A 102 -6.23 -3.85 -19.19
N PRO A 103 -5.21 -4.67 -19.50
CA PRO A 103 -5.04 -5.26 -20.83
C PRO A 103 -6.09 -6.34 -21.09
N GLY A 104 -6.48 -6.46 -22.36
CA GLY A 104 -7.42 -7.50 -22.80
C GLY A 104 -8.86 -6.97 -22.97
N PRO A 105 -9.80 -7.84 -23.35
CA PRO A 105 -11.17 -7.45 -23.71
C PRO A 105 -12.05 -7.15 -22.48
N VAL A 106 -13.34 -6.90 -22.73
CA VAL A 106 -14.37 -6.85 -21.68
C VAL A 106 -14.27 -8.06 -20.75
N GLY A 107 -14.36 -7.83 -19.45
CA GLY A 107 -14.24 -8.85 -18.41
C GLY A 107 -12.79 -9.16 -18.00
N ALA A 108 -11.79 -8.63 -18.70
CA ALA A 108 -10.41 -8.71 -18.23
C ALA A 108 -10.22 -7.91 -16.92
N SER A 109 -9.27 -8.35 -16.10
CA SER A 109 -8.90 -7.67 -14.85
C SER A 109 -7.39 -7.53 -14.70
N SER A 110 -6.95 -6.59 -13.87
CA SER A 110 -5.56 -6.44 -13.48
C SER A 110 -5.41 -5.78 -12.13
N THR A 111 -4.58 -6.36 -11.27
CA THR A 111 -4.19 -5.77 -10.00
C THR A 111 -3.34 -4.53 -10.22
N PHE A 112 -3.68 -3.44 -9.54
CA PHE A 112 -2.93 -2.19 -9.51
C PHE A 112 -2.02 -2.11 -8.28
N CYS A 113 -2.46 -2.60 -7.13
CA CYS A 113 -1.61 -2.79 -5.96
C CYS A 113 -2.25 -3.76 -4.97
N THR A 114 -1.40 -4.30 -4.11
CA THR A 114 -1.79 -5.08 -2.94
C THR A 114 -1.10 -4.45 -1.72
N ALA A 115 -1.80 -4.34 -0.60
CA ALA A 115 -1.22 -3.92 0.67
C ALA A 115 -1.87 -4.75 1.78
N GLY A 116 -1.07 -5.43 2.61
CA GLY A 116 -1.61 -6.36 3.61
C GLY A 116 -2.57 -7.37 2.97
N GLY A 117 -3.81 -7.41 3.48
CA GLY A 117 -4.89 -8.25 2.94
C GLY A 117 -5.82 -7.54 1.96
N CYS A 118 -5.43 -6.39 1.39
CA CYS A 118 -6.25 -5.61 0.48
C CYS A 118 -5.72 -5.61 -0.94
N HIS A 119 -6.60 -5.88 -1.90
CA HIS A 119 -6.33 -5.83 -3.33
C HIS A 119 -7.09 -4.66 -3.97
N TRP A 120 -6.36 -3.89 -4.77
CA TRP A 120 -6.93 -2.91 -5.70
C TRP A 120 -6.73 -3.43 -7.11
N PHE A 121 -7.81 -3.65 -7.83
CA PHE A 121 -7.74 -4.10 -9.22
C PHE A 121 -8.76 -3.40 -10.10
N GLY A 122 -8.43 -3.34 -11.39
CA GLY A 122 -9.29 -2.81 -12.42
C GLY A 122 -10.04 -3.92 -13.16
N GLY A 123 -11.28 -3.68 -13.54
CA GLY A 123 -12.05 -4.48 -14.49
C GLY A 123 -12.35 -3.68 -15.76
N ASN A 124 -12.30 -4.36 -16.91
CA ASN A 124 -12.55 -3.75 -18.22
C ASN A 124 -14.02 -3.94 -18.66
N LEU A 125 -14.76 -2.86 -18.87
CA LEU A 125 -16.13 -2.87 -19.43
C LEU A 125 -16.22 -2.31 -20.85
N LYS A 126 -15.09 -1.92 -21.45
CA LYS A 126 -15.02 -1.27 -22.76
C LYS A 126 -15.55 -2.18 -23.88
N GLN A 127 -16.74 -1.87 -24.38
CA GLN A 127 -17.35 -2.58 -25.49
C GLN A 127 -16.54 -2.39 -26.79
N GLY A 128 -16.58 -3.38 -27.68
CA GLY A 128 -15.80 -3.36 -28.93
C GLY A 128 -14.36 -3.86 -28.79
N GLY A 129 -13.93 -4.24 -27.59
CA GLY A 129 -12.67 -4.94 -27.32
C GLY A 129 -11.47 -4.02 -27.05
N GLY A 130 -10.35 -4.66 -26.72
CA GLY A 130 -9.08 -4.01 -26.40
C GLY A 130 -9.00 -3.47 -24.98
N SER A 131 -7.81 -3.02 -24.61
CA SER A 131 -7.49 -2.54 -23.27
C SER A 131 -8.25 -1.27 -22.90
N VAL A 132 -8.45 -1.08 -21.60
CA VAL A 132 -8.91 0.17 -20.98
C VAL A 132 -7.83 0.72 -20.06
N SER A 133 -7.70 2.05 -19.99
CA SER A 133 -6.67 2.72 -19.20
C SER A 133 -7.18 4.06 -18.67
N SER A 134 -6.70 4.44 -17.49
CA SER A 134 -6.84 5.78 -16.89
C SER A 134 -5.53 6.17 -16.23
N PHE A 135 -5.38 7.44 -15.85
CA PHE A 135 -4.31 7.83 -14.94
C PHE A 135 -4.50 7.16 -13.58
N CYS A 136 -3.40 6.74 -12.95
CA CYS A 136 -3.45 6.11 -11.65
C CYS A 136 -4.04 7.04 -10.57
N SER A 137 -3.92 8.37 -10.72
CA SER A 137 -4.65 9.33 -9.87
C SER A 137 -6.17 9.29 -10.04
N ASP A 138 -6.68 9.00 -11.25
CA ASP A 138 -8.12 8.86 -11.49
C ASP A 138 -8.64 7.51 -10.98
N VAL A 139 -7.83 6.46 -11.09
CA VAL A 139 -8.09 5.17 -10.45
C VAL A 139 -8.13 5.33 -8.93
N ALA A 140 -7.17 6.05 -8.35
CA ALA A 140 -7.13 6.38 -6.92
C ALA A 140 -8.39 7.14 -6.49
N THR A 141 -8.84 8.11 -7.28
CA THR A 141 -10.08 8.88 -7.02
C THR A 141 -11.33 7.97 -7.05
N GLY A 142 -11.40 7.05 -8.01
CA GLY A 142 -12.46 6.04 -8.07
C GLY A 142 -12.53 5.19 -6.80
N GLY A 143 -11.39 4.63 -6.38
CA GLY A 143 -11.31 3.83 -5.16
C GLY A 143 -11.42 4.65 -3.86
N ALA A 144 -11.05 5.93 -3.84
CA ALA A 144 -11.34 6.82 -2.71
C ALA A 144 -12.84 6.95 -2.46
N SER A 145 -13.65 6.98 -3.52
CA SER A 145 -15.11 6.96 -3.39
C SER A 145 -15.60 5.68 -2.71
N VAL A 146 -14.94 4.53 -2.97
CA VAL A 146 -15.22 3.27 -2.28
C VAL A 146 -14.79 3.34 -0.81
N ILE A 147 -13.60 3.85 -0.50
CA ILE A 147 -13.15 4.04 0.88
C ILE A 147 -14.14 4.92 1.65
N PHE A 148 -14.50 6.10 1.13
CA PHE A 148 -15.36 7.02 1.86
C PHE A 148 -16.83 6.59 1.92
N GLY A 149 -17.32 5.92 0.88
CA GLY A 149 -18.73 5.55 0.79
C GLY A 149 -19.07 4.16 1.32
N CYS A 150 -18.09 3.24 1.37
CA CYS A 150 -18.32 1.83 1.73
C CYS A 150 -17.56 1.36 2.98
N THR A 151 -16.83 2.25 3.66
CA THR A 151 -16.24 1.91 4.97
C THR A 151 -17.34 1.63 5.98
N GLN A 152 -17.24 0.47 6.62
CA GLN A 152 -18.15 0.05 7.68
C GLN A 152 -17.63 0.45 9.06
N SER A 153 -18.48 0.33 10.08
CA SER A 153 -18.16 0.72 11.47
C SER A 153 -17.00 -0.05 12.10
N ASN A 154 -16.66 -1.22 11.55
CA ASN A 154 -15.52 -2.05 11.97
C ASN A 154 -14.19 -1.68 11.26
N ASN A 155 -14.13 -0.56 10.52
CA ASN A 155 -12.97 -0.13 9.72
C ASN A 155 -12.57 -1.12 8.61
N LEU A 156 -13.54 -1.87 8.10
CA LEU A 156 -13.39 -2.69 6.90
C LEU A 156 -14.08 -2.02 5.71
N VAL A 157 -13.56 -2.29 4.51
CA VAL A 157 -14.07 -1.75 3.26
C VAL A 157 -14.07 -2.83 2.18
N SER A 158 -15.11 -2.80 1.35
CA SER A 158 -15.19 -3.55 0.10
C SER A 158 -16.18 -2.85 -0.83
N GLY A 159 -15.88 -2.82 -2.11
CA GLY A 159 -16.76 -2.20 -3.09
C GLY A 159 -16.09 -1.91 -4.41
N ALA A 160 -16.86 -1.30 -5.31
CA ALA A 160 -16.41 -0.95 -6.64
C ALA A 160 -16.96 0.41 -7.07
N ASN A 161 -16.18 1.11 -7.88
CA ASN A 161 -16.60 2.34 -8.54
C ASN A 161 -15.84 2.52 -9.87
N ALA A 162 -16.35 3.33 -10.79
CA ALA A 162 -15.57 3.71 -11.96
C ALA A 162 -14.35 4.57 -11.56
N ALA A 163 -13.26 4.44 -12.32
CA ALA A 163 -12.20 5.44 -12.28
C ALA A 163 -12.74 6.81 -12.69
N ASN A 164 -12.20 7.87 -12.09
CA ASN A 164 -12.67 9.23 -12.36
C ASN A 164 -12.55 9.57 -13.84
N GLY A 165 -13.64 10.07 -14.44
CA GLY A 165 -13.71 10.39 -15.87
C GLY A 165 -13.69 9.18 -16.83
N ASN A 166 -13.64 7.93 -16.33
CA ASN A 166 -13.60 6.73 -17.16
C ASN A 166 -14.54 5.63 -16.65
N GLY A 167 -15.75 5.59 -17.21
CA GLY A 167 -16.77 4.60 -16.88
C GLY A 167 -16.50 3.18 -17.39
N ASP A 168 -15.48 2.98 -18.24
CA ASP A 168 -15.13 1.66 -18.78
C ASP A 168 -14.09 0.93 -17.92
N LEU A 169 -13.45 1.62 -16.97
CA LEU A 169 -12.50 1.05 -16.02
C LEU A 169 -13.10 1.06 -14.61
N ILE A 170 -13.46 -0.12 -14.12
CA ILE A 170 -14.04 -0.27 -12.78
C ILE A 170 -12.93 -0.61 -11.79
N VAL A 171 -12.79 0.20 -10.75
CA VAL A 171 -11.86 -0.01 -9.64
C VAL A 171 -12.57 -0.76 -8.53
N THR A 172 -12.04 -1.92 -8.15
CA THR A 172 -12.55 -2.75 -7.07
C THR A 172 -11.55 -2.79 -5.92
N ILE A 173 -12.07 -2.67 -4.70
CA ILE A 173 -11.35 -2.86 -3.44
C ILE A 173 -11.96 -4.07 -2.74
N SER A 174 -11.14 -5.06 -2.42
CA SER A 174 -11.57 -6.34 -1.87
C SER A 174 -10.40 -7.03 -1.16
N SER A 175 -10.69 -7.97 -0.25
CA SER A 175 -9.64 -8.85 0.28
C SER A 175 -9.38 -10.10 -0.58
N GLU A 176 -10.06 -10.20 -1.72
CA GLU A 176 -9.86 -11.21 -2.75
C GLU A 176 -9.68 -10.52 -4.11
N SER A 177 -8.82 -11.08 -4.97
CA SER A 177 -8.46 -10.56 -6.29
C SER A 177 -9.17 -11.27 -7.44
#